data_AF-A0A496BFI2-F1
#
_entry.id   AF-A0A496BFI2-F1
#
_cell.length_a   1.000
_cell.length_b   1.000
_cell.length_c   1.000
_cell.angle_alpha   90.00
_cell.angle_beta   90.00
_cell.angle_gamma   90.00
#
_symmetry.space_group_name_H-M   'P 1'
#
loop_
_entity.id
_entity.type
_entity.pdbx_description
1 polymer ?
#
loop_
_entity_poly.entity_id
_entity_poly.type
_entity_poly.pdbx_seq_one_letter_code
_entity_poly.pdbx_strand_id
1 'polypeptide(L)'
;METLQGILERIVYENPDTGYTVGRLSARDHAELITVVGNLASVNPGESLLLQGEWVDNAKYGRQFQIDKYETILPANVVGLRKYLGSGLIKGIGPKMATRIVQKFGMDTMDIIEHNPEKLARIPGIGQHRVKIIKEAWEAQREIKNVMLFLQSHDVSTTHAAKIYKTYENDAIAVVTENPYRLADDIYGIGFVTADTIAQKLGIDKDAPHRVQAGIKYVLSQKADEGHVFQHRGELIEACQTMLEQEPQAIEKGIHVLIEKEEIMVPDFADPLHTDAESVVGETQDRYETSGQPSVVNRQQETLVTGTEHVDDTSSAES
;
A
#
# COMPACT_ATOMS: atom_id res chain seq x y z
N MET A 1 -19.97 -4.02 -18.70
CA MET A 1 -18.51 -3.85 -18.69
C MET A 1 -17.99 -4.09 -20.09
N GLU A 2 -17.28 -3.10 -20.63
CA GLU A 2 -16.59 -3.16 -21.91
C GLU A 2 -15.15 -3.64 -21.71
N THR A 3 -14.53 -4.13 -22.77
CA THR A 3 -13.12 -4.55 -22.78
C THR A 3 -12.33 -3.71 -23.76
N LEU A 4 -11.16 -3.23 -23.34
CA LEU A 4 -10.27 -2.40 -24.13
C LEU A 4 -8.85 -2.97 -24.08
N GLN A 5 -8.29 -3.31 -25.24
CA GLN A 5 -6.91 -3.79 -25.34
C GLN A 5 -6.02 -2.75 -26.01
N GLY A 6 -4.85 -2.49 -25.42
CA GLY A 6 -3.89 -1.55 -25.99
C GLY A 6 -2.55 -1.56 -25.29
N ILE A 7 -1.63 -0.72 -25.79
CA ILE A 7 -0.31 -0.51 -25.19
C ILE A 7 -0.36 0.77 -24.38
N LEU A 8 0.07 0.73 -23.12
CA LEU A 8 0.21 1.95 -22.32
C LEU A 8 1.39 2.77 -22.87
N GLU A 9 1.13 3.91 -23.48
CA GLU A 9 2.19 4.75 -24.07
C GLU A 9 2.89 5.58 -23.01
N ARG A 10 2.13 6.13 -22.05
CA ARG A 10 2.67 6.90 -20.92
C ARG A 10 1.69 7.00 -19.78
N ILE A 11 2.23 7.18 -18.58
CA ILE A 11 1.49 7.61 -17.39
C ILE A 11 1.55 9.14 -17.34
N VAL A 12 0.38 9.79 -17.26
CA VAL A 12 0.25 11.25 -17.15
C VAL A 12 0.30 11.68 -15.69
N TYR A 13 -0.31 10.88 -14.82
CA TYR A 13 -0.35 11.10 -13.39
C TYR A 13 -0.45 9.74 -12.69
N GLU A 14 0.20 9.63 -11.55
CA GLU A 14 0.05 8.50 -10.64
C GLU A 14 0.04 9.04 -9.22
N ASN A 15 -0.92 8.59 -8.43
CA ASN A 15 -0.92 8.79 -7.00
C ASN A 15 -0.19 7.60 -6.34
N PRO A 16 1.01 7.81 -5.78
CA PRO A 16 1.82 6.74 -5.21
C PRO A 16 1.27 6.18 -3.88
N ASP A 17 0.21 6.78 -3.32
CA ASP A 17 -0.41 6.34 -2.06
C ASP A 17 -1.71 5.55 -2.30
N THR A 18 -2.43 5.87 -3.38
CA THR A 18 -3.65 5.16 -3.74
C THR A 18 -3.46 4.20 -4.91
N GLY A 19 -2.38 4.29 -5.69
CA GLY A 19 -2.22 3.55 -6.94
C GLY A 19 -3.12 4.06 -8.07
N TYR A 20 -3.80 5.20 -7.88
CA TYR A 20 -4.63 5.79 -8.92
C TYR A 20 -3.76 6.33 -10.05
N THR A 21 -3.97 5.81 -11.25
CA THR A 21 -3.17 6.09 -12.44
C THR A 21 -4.05 6.71 -13.52
N VAL A 22 -3.54 7.76 -14.15
CA VAL A 22 -4.08 8.32 -15.41
C VAL A 22 -3.10 7.98 -16.52
N GLY A 23 -3.50 7.06 -17.39
CA GLY A 23 -2.69 6.56 -18.49
C GLY A 23 -3.15 7.05 -19.86
N ARG A 24 -2.24 7.04 -20.83
CA ARG A 24 -2.57 7.15 -22.26
C ARG A 24 -2.35 5.81 -22.94
N LEU A 25 -3.41 5.19 -23.43
CA LEU A 25 -3.41 3.88 -24.06
C LEU A 25 -3.52 4.02 -25.58
N SER A 26 -2.66 3.33 -26.32
CA SER A 26 -2.79 3.14 -27.77
C SER A 26 -3.52 1.82 -28.05
N ALA A 27 -4.74 1.88 -28.56
CA ALA A 27 -5.53 0.71 -28.95
C ALA A 27 -5.60 0.62 -30.48
N ARG A 28 -5.70 -0.60 -31.05
CA ARG A 28 -5.71 -0.79 -32.51
C ARG A 28 -6.89 -0.09 -33.19
N ASP A 29 -8.04 -0.09 -32.54
CA ASP A 29 -9.29 0.42 -33.13
C ASP A 29 -9.46 1.93 -32.92
N HIS A 30 -8.45 2.61 -32.38
CA HIS A 30 -8.47 4.04 -32.08
C HIS A 30 -7.25 4.74 -32.66
N ALA A 31 -7.49 5.74 -33.53
CA ALA A 31 -6.41 6.53 -34.13
C ALA A 31 -5.70 7.43 -33.11
N GLU A 32 -6.43 7.93 -32.11
CA GLU A 32 -5.89 8.74 -31.02
C GLU A 32 -5.67 7.90 -29.76
N LEU A 33 -4.76 8.36 -28.89
CA LEU A 33 -4.55 7.74 -27.59
C LEU A 33 -5.80 7.90 -26.72
N ILE A 34 -6.24 6.83 -26.06
CA ILE A 34 -7.34 6.83 -25.11
C ILE A 34 -6.82 7.25 -23.73
N THR A 35 -7.57 8.08 -23.00
CA THR A 35 -7.31 8.31 -21.57
C THR A 35 -7.92 7.17 -20.77
N VAL A 36 -7.11 6.48 -19.98
CA VAL A 36 -7.56 5.42 -19.07
C VAL A 36 -7.30 5.85 -17.64
N VAL A 37 -8.24 5.57 -16.73
CA VAL A 37 -8.16 5.97 -15.32
C VAL A 37 -8.54 4.82 -14.42
N GLY A 38 -7.82 4.61 -13.33
CA GLY A 38 -8.11 3.55 -12.38
C GLY A 38 -6.87 3.13 -11.61
N ASN A 39 -7.00 2.09 -10.79
CA ASN A 39 -5.88 1.61 -10.01
C ASN A 39 -5.07 0.56 -10.77
N LEU A 40 -3.94 0.99 -11.32
CA LEU A 40 -3.05 0.17 -12.14
C LEU A 40 -1.76 -0.11 -11.36
N ALA A 41 -1.81 -1.04 -10.40
CA ALA A 41 -0.65 -1.43 -9.63
C ALA A 41 0.44 -2.07 -10.52
N SER A 42 1.66 -1.55 -10.43
CA SER A 42 2.85 -2.09 -11.12
C SER A 42 2.75 -2.15 -12.65
N VAL A 43 1.91 -1.31 -13.25
CA VAL A 43 1.83 -1.20 -14.71
C VAL A 43 2.80 -0.15 -15.21
N ASN A 44 3.54 -0.50 -16.26
CA ASN A 44 4.54 0.39 -16.84
C ASN A 44 4.19 0.79 -18.27
N PRO A 45 4.60 1.99 -18.72
CA PRO A 45 4.57 2.30 -20.14
C PRO A 45 5.22 1.17 -20.97
N GLY A 46 4.80 1.00 -22.21
CA GLY A 46 5.22 -0.10 -23.09
C GLY A 46 4.55 -1.45 -22.82
N GLU A 47 3.86 -1.65 -21.69
CA GLU A 47 3.10 -2.87 -21.44
C GLU A 47 1.82 -2.92 -22.27
N SER A 48 1.48 -4.13 -22.74
CA SER A 48 0.19 -4.40 -23.34
C SER A 48 -0.79 -4.73 -22.23
N LEU A 49 -1.95 -4.07 -22.23
CA LEU A 49 -2.98 -4.23 -21.23
C LEU A 49 -4.27 -4.71 -21.87
N LEU A 50 -4.96 -5.60 -21.17
CA LEU A 50 -6.37 -5.91 -21.37
C LEU A 50 -7.13 -5.27 -20.22
N LEU A 51 -7.94 -4.25 -20.50
CA LEU A 51 -8.69 -3.48 -19.52
C LEU A 51 -10.16 -3.90 -19.58
N GLN A 52 -10.79 -4.00 -18.42
CA GLN A 52 -12.24 -4.15 -18.28
C GLN A 52 -12.79 -3.00 -17.44
N GLY A 53 -13.90 -2.42 -17.89
CA GLY A 53 -14.51 -1.31 -17.18
C GLY A 53 -15.59 -0.60 -18.00
N GLU A 54 -15.66 0.72 -17.86
CA GLU A 54 -16.72 1.54 -18.45
C GLU A 54 -16.21 2.89 -18.96
N TRP A 55 -16.87 3.44 -19.97
CA TRP A 55 -16.60 4.79 -20.44
C TRP A 55 -17.31 5.80 -19.54
N VAL A 56 -16.56 6.78 -19.06
CA VAL A 56 -17.06 7.90 -18.26
C VAL A 56 -16.73 9.21 -18.94
N ASP A 57 -17.70 10.12 -19.00
CA ASP A 57 -17.50 11.47 -19.51
C ASP A 57 -17.22 12.42 -18.34
N ASN A 58 -15.99 12.91 -18.25
CA ASN A 58 -15.61 13.90 -17.26
C ASN A 58 -15.80 15.32 -17.83
N ALA A 59 -16.57 16.16 -17.13
CA ALA A 59 -16.87 17.53 -17.58
C ALA A 59 -15.63 18.41 -17.83
N LYS A 60 -14.50 18.14 -17.16
CA LYS A 60 -13.25 18.90 -17.27
C LYS A 60 -12.22 18.23 -18.18
N TYR A 61 -12.16 16.90 -18.19
CA TYR A 61 -11.10 16.13 -18.83
C TYR A 61 -11.55 15.33 -20.06
N GLY A 62 -12.84 15.40 -20.40
CA GLY A 62 -13.44 14.67 -21.52
C GLY A 62 -13.66 13.20 -21.24
N ARG A 63 -13.83 12.42 -22.31
CA ARG A 63 -14.12 10.99 -22.24
C ARG A 63 -12.92 10.19 -21.77
N GLN A 64 -13.12 9.35 -20.77
CA GLN A 64 -12.11 8.49 -20.15
C GLN A 64 -12.65 7.06 -20.04
N PHE A 65 -11.75 6.07 -20.07
CA PHE A 65 -12.10 4.70 -19.76
C PHE A 65 -11.73 4.42 -18.29
N GLN A 66 -12.75 4.24 -17.45
CA GLN A 66 -12.56 3.87 -16.05
C GLN A 66 -12.33 2.37 -15.95
N ILE A 67 -11.21 2.00 -15.34
CA ILE A 67 -10.73 0.62 -15.25
C ILE A 67 -11.18 0.03 -13.92
N ASP A 68 -11.90 -1.09 -14.00
CA ASP A 68 -12.25 -1.91 -12.83
C ASP A 68 -11.29 -3.08 -12.66
N LYS A 69 -10.88 -3.71 -13.77
CA LYS A 69 -9.91 -4.81 -13.81
C LYS A 69 -8.96 -4.67 -14.98
N TYR A 70 -7.75 -5.19 -14.83
CA TYR A 70 -6.80 -5.26 -15.93
C TYR A 70 -5.92 -6.51 -15.84
N GLU A 71 -5.39 -6.90 -17.00
CA GLU A 71 -4.36 -7.93 -17.11
C GLU A 71 -3.19 -7.38 -17.95
N THR A 72 -1.96 -7.74 -17.56
CA THR A 72 -0.77 -7.45 -18.36
C THR A 72 -0.53 -8.59 -19.33
N ILE A 73 -0.56 -8.28 -20.62
CA ILE A 73 -0.30 -9.24 -21.69
C ILE A 73 1.18 -9.14 -22.07
N LEU A 74 1.88 -10.28 -22.02
CA LEU A 74 3.25 -10.35 -22.54
C LEU A 74 3.27 -10.01 -24.04
N PRO A 75 4.26 -9.24 -24.51
CA PRO A 75 4.34 -8.88 -25.91
C PRO A 75 4.49 -10.13 -26.79
N ALA A 76 3.50 -10.39 -27.65
CA ALA A 76 3.49 -11.54 -28.56
C ALA A 76 4.31 -11.31 -29.85
N ASN A 77 5.00 -10.17 -29.98
CA ASN A 77 5.79 -9.85 -31.15
C ASN A 77 6.96 -8.90 -30.84
N VAL A 78 7.90 -8.83 -31.79
CA VAL A 78 9.15 -8.05 -31.74
C VAL A 78 8.91 -6.56 -31.50
N VAL A 79 7.83 -6.00 -32.05
CA VAL A 79 7.51 -4.57 -31.87
C VAL A 79 7.08 -4.28 -30.44
N GLY A 80 6.19 -5.12 -29.89
CA GLY A 80 5.76 -5.04 -28.49
C GLY A 80 6.93 -5.24 -27.54
N LEU A 81 7.78 -6.23 -27.81
CA LEU A 81 8.94 -6.55 -26.98
C LEU A 81 9.95 -5.39 -26.91
N ARG A 82 10.18 -4.71 -28.04
CA ARG A 82 11.02 -3.52 -28.08
C ARG A 82 10.42 -2.35 -27.28
N LYS A 83 9.10 -2.14 -27.36
CA LYS A 83 8.41 -1.10 -26.57
C LYS A 83 8.49 -1.41 -25.08
N TYR A 84 8.21 -2.66 -24.70
CA TYR A 84 8.27 -3.15 -23.32
C TYR A 84 9.65 -2.93 -22.69
N LEU A 85 10.72 -3.38 -23.35
CA LEU A 85 12.08 -3.20 -22.83
C LEU A 85 12.55 -1.73 -22.86
N GLY A 86 12.03 -0.94 -23.80
CA GLY A 86 12.44 0.45 -24.02
C GLY A 86 11.68 1.48 -23.19
N SER A 87 10.71 1.06 -22.38
CA SER A 87 9.82 1.95 -21.63
C SER A 87 10.47 2.63 -20.43
N GLY A 88 11.67 2.20 -20.06
CA GLY A 88 12.32 2.62 -18.81
C GLY A 88 12.07 1.68 -17.64
N LEU A 89 11.27 0.63 -17.84
CA LEU A 89 11.01 -0.40 -16.83
C LEU A 89 12.30 -1.05 -16.31
N ILE A 90 13.20 -1.39 -17.22
CA ILE A 90 14.48 -2.02 -16.88
C ILE A 90 15.56 -0.95 -16.94
N LYS A 91 16.07 -0.57 -15.77
CA LYS A 91 17.20 0.35 -15.66
C LYS A 91 18.36 -0.15 -16.52
N GLY A 92 18.92 0.74 -17.35
CA GLY A 92 19.99 0.41 -18.28
C GLY A 92 19.54 0.01 -19.69
N ILE A 93 18.23 -0.15 -19.92
CA ILE A 93 17.66 -0.37 -21.26
C ILE A 93 16.78 0.82 -21.66
N GLY A 94 17.33 1.71 -22.49
CA GLY A 94 16.54 2.75 -23.17
C GLY A 94 16.04 2.30 -24.54
N PRO A 95 15.21 3.09 -25.24
CA PRO A 95 14.60 2.71 -26.53
C PRO A 95 15.61 2.26 -27.61
N LYS A 96 16.76 2.94 -27.71
CA LYS A 96 17.84 2.58 -28.64
C LYS A 96 18.49 1.24 -28.25
N MET A 97 18.64 0.97 -26.97
CA MET A 97 19.22 -0.28 -26.48
C MET A 97 18.25 -1.44 -26.67
N ALA A 98 16.99 -1.25 -26.29
CA ALA A 98 15.91 -2.21 -26.54
C ALA A 98 15.86 -2.63 -28.01
N THR A 99 15.98 -1.67 -28.93
CA THR A 99 16.05 -1.95 -30.38
C THR A 99 17.19 -2.90 -30.72
N ARG A 100 18.40 -2.66 -30.20
CA ARG A 100 19.58 -3.50 -30.47
C ARG A 100 19.47 -4.89 -29.85
N ILE A 101 18.95 -4.98 -28.63
CA ILE A 101 18.74 -6.25 -27.93
C ILE A 101 17.77 -7.11 -28.72
N VAL A 102 16.59 -6.56 -29.04
CA VAL A 102 15.55 -7.28 -29.77
C VAL A 102 15.97 -7.59 -31.21
N GLN A 103 16.77 -6.73 -31.85
CA GLN A 103 17.33 -7.05 -33.17
C GLN A 103 18.30 -8.24 -33.14
N LYS A 104 19.04 -8.40 -32.04
CA LYS A 104 20.03 -9.49 -31.89
C LYS A 104 19.38 -10.81 -31.50
N PHE A 105 18.38 -10.76 -30.62
CA PHE A 105 17.81 -11.94 -29.96
C PHE A 105 16.35 -12.23 -30.31
N GLY A 106 15.67 -11.32 -31.02
CA GLY A 106 14.29 -11.52 -31.44
C GLY A 106 13.36 -11.78 -30.24
N MET A 107 12.48 -12.76 -30.38
CA MET A 107 11.53 -13.15 -29.32
C MET A 107 12.21 -13.83 -28.12
N ASP A 108 13.42 -14.38 -28.29
CA ASP A 108 14.20 -15.03 -27.22
C ASP A 108 14.81 -14.03 -26.23
N THR A 109 14.58 -12.73 -26.43
CA THR A 109 15.19 -11.68 -25.60
C THR A 109 14.83 -11.83 -24.13
N MET A 110 13.57 -12.14 -23.81
CA MET A 110 13.10 -12.27 -22.43
C MET A 110 13.82 -13.44 -21.74
N ASP A 111 13.85 -14.60 -22.39
CA ASP A 111 14.53 -15.80 -21.89
C ASP A 111 16.03 -15.57 -21.69
N ILE A 112 16.65 -14.76 -22.55
CA ILE A 112 18.06 -14.39 -22.41
C ILE A 112 18.28 -13.47 -21.22
N ILE A 113 17.43 -12.46 -21.00
CA ILE A 113 17.57 -11.59 -19.83
C ILE A 113 17.38 -12.40 -18.54
N GLU A 114 16.42 -13.32 -18.52
CA GLU A 114 16.10 -14.12 -17.34
C GLU A 114 17.14 -15.19 -17.04
N HIS A 115 17.53 -15.99 -18.04
CA HIS A 115 18.33 -17.20 -17.82
C HIS A 115 19.80 -17.05 -18.23
N ASN A 116 20.12 -16.11 -19.12
CA ASN A 116 21.46 -15.98 -19.71
C ASN A 116 21.90 -14.52 -19.93
N PRO A 117 21.81 -13.64 -18.91
CA PRO A 117 22.00 -12.20 -19.10
C PRO A 117 23.41 -11.86 -19.62
N GLU A 118 24.41 -12.72 -19.35
CA GLU A 118 25.77 -12.62 -19.87
C GLU A 118 25.84 -12.51 -21.41
N LYS A 119 24.88 -13.12 -22.12
CA LYS A 119 24.81 -13.04 -23.60
C LYS A 119 24.56 -11.62 -24.09
N LEU A 120 23.97 -10.75 -23.26
CA LEU A 120 23.74 -9.34 -23.60
C LEU A 120 25.06 -8.60 -23.88
N ALA A 121 26.18 -9.04 -23.30
CA ALA A 121 27.50 -8.46 -23.55
C ALA A 121 27.98 -8.59 -25.02
N ARG A 122 27.31 -9.42 -25.83
CA ARG A 122 27.55 -9.53 -27.28
C ARG A 122 27.00 -8.34 -28.07
N ILE A 123 26.24 -7.45 -27.44
CA ILE A 123 25.63 -6.28 -28.07
C ILE A 123 26.55 -5.07 -27.88
N PRO A 124 26.90 -4.34 -28.96
CA PRO A 124 27.69 -3.11 -28.86
C PRO A 124 27.04 -2.08 -27.92
N GLY A 125 27.79 -1.69 -26.88
CA GLY A 125 27.34 -0.76 -25.84
C GLY A 125 26.75 -1.41 -24.59
N ILE A 126 26.75 -2.74 -24.50
CA ILE A 126 26.47 -3.49 -23.27
C ILE A 126 27.76 -4.17 -22.82
N GLY A 127 28.42 -3.59 -21.82
CA GLY A 127 29.55 -4.22 -21.12
C GLY A 127 29.08 -4.93 -19.85
N GLN A 128 29.99 -5.66 -19.19
CA GLN A 128 29.70 -6.46 -18.00
C GLN A 128 29.01 -5.68 -16.88
N HIS A 129 29.45 -4.44 -16.62
CA HIS A 129 28.80 -3.57 -15.65
C HIS A 129 27.32 -3.30 -15.97
N ARG A 130 26.99 -3.12 -17.26
CA ARG A 130 25.61 -2.88 -17.69
C ARG A 130 24.79 -4.17 -17.67
N VAL A 131 25.39 -5.33 -17.95
CA VAL A 131 24.73 -6.63 -17.76
C VAL A 131 24.28 -6.78 -16.31
N LYS A 132 25.16 -6.48 -15.35
CA LYS A 132 24.82 -6.53 -13.92
C LYS A 132 23.63 -5.63 -13.57
N ILE A 133 23.63 -4.36 -14.01
CA ILE A 133 22.52 -3.43 -13.79
C ILE A 133 21.21 -3.96 -14.39
N ILE A 134 21.25 -4.50 -15.62
CA ILE A 134 20.07 -5.04 -16.29
C ILE A 134 19.54 -6.24 -15.51
N LYS A 135 20.42 -7.14 -15.04
CA LYS A 135 20.05 -8.31 -14.25
C LYS A 135 19.35 -7.92 -12.95
N GLU A 136 19.95 -7.02 -12.17
CA GLU A 136 19.38 -6.55 -10.90
C GLU A 136 18.02 -5.86 -11.12
N ALA A 137 17.90 -5.03 -12.15
CA ALA A 137 16.64 -4.36 -12.47
C ALA A 137 15.55 -5.34 -12.96
N TRP A 138 15.94 -6.36 -13.72
CA TRP A 138 15.02 -7.41 -14.16
C TRP A 138 14.49 -8.24 -12.99
N GLU A 139 15.38 -8.63 -12.07
CA GLU A 139 15.04 -9.39 -10.87
C GLU A 139 14.10 -8.59 -9.97
N ALA A 140 14.41 -7.32 -9.70
CA ALA A 140 13.52 -6.42 -8.95
C ALA A 140 12.13 -6.30 -9.60
N GLN A 141 12.06 -6.15 -10.93
CA GLN A 141 10.79 -6.07 -11.64
C GLN A 141 9.98 -7.37 -11.56
N ARG A 142 10.67 -8.51 -11.58
CA ARG A 142 10.04 -9.83 -11.42
C ARG A 142 9.46 -9.99 -10.02
N GLU A 143 10.19 -9.58 -8.98
CA GLU A 143 9.69 -9.66 -7.60
C GLU A 143 8.49 -8.73 -7.36
N ILE A 144 8.52 -7.50 -7.88
CA ILE A 144 7.34 -6.61 -7.90
C ILE A 144 6.12 -7.34 -8.48
N LYS A 145 6.29 -7.97 -9.65
CA LYS A 145 5.21 -8.67 -10.34
C LYS A 145 4.73 -9.88 -9.55
N ASN A 146 5.63 -10.64 -8.94
CA ASN A 146 5.29 -11.79 -8.11
C ASN A 146 4.42 -11.38 -6.91
N VAL A 147 4.80 -10.32 -6.20
CA VAL A 147 4.02 -9.78 -5.07
C VAL A 147 2.62 -9.37 -5.53
N MET A 148 2.52 -8.62 -6.63
CA MET A 148 1.22 -8.18 -7.16
C MET A 148 0.33 -9.36 -7.55
N LEU A 149 0.88 -10.34 -8.27
CA LEU A 149 0.12 -11.53 -8.68
C LEU A 149 -0.34 -12.35 -7.47
N PHE A 150 0.51 -12.52 -6.46
CA PHE A 150 0.15 -13.22 -5.23
C PHE A 150 -1.04 -12.54 -4.55
N LEU A 151 -0.94 -11.24 -4.28
CA LEU A 151 -2.00 -10.49 -3.60
C LEU A 151 -3.30 -10.49 -4.41
N GLN A 152 -3.22 -10.32 -5.73
CA GLN A 152 -4.41 -10.39 -6.61
C GLN A 152 -5.01 -11.80 -6.69
N SER A 153 -4.20 -12.86 -6.67
CA SER A 153 -4.71 -14.24 -6.65
C SER A 153 -5.48 -14.58 -5.38
N HIS A 154 -5.25 -13.81 -4.32
CA HIS A 154 -6.02 -13.81 -3.08
C HIS A 154 -7.05 -12.65 -3.04
N ASP A 155 -7.53 -12.16 -4.18
CA ASP A 155 -8.56 -11.11 -4.26
C ASP A 155 -8.26 -9.81 -3.47
N VAL A 156 -6.99 -9.55 -3.15
CA VAL A 156 -6.58 -8.28 -2.53
C VAL A 156 -6.65 -7.18 -3.59
N SER A 157 -7.28 -6.06 -3.25
CA SER A 157 -7.44 -4.95 -4.19
C SER A 157 -6.08 -4.39 -4.63
N THR A 158 -5.99 -3.89 -5.86
CA THR A 158 -4.79 -3.25 -6.40
C THR A 158 -4.31 -2.08 -5.54
N THR A 159 -5.25 -1.34 -4.93
CA THR A 159 -4.96 -0.28 -3.96
C THR A 159 -4.19 -0.80 -2.76
N HIS A 160 -4.65 -1.90 -2.13
CA HIS A 160 -3.98 -2.46 -0.97
C HIS A 160 -2.67 -3.12 -1.38
N ALA A 161 -2.63 -3.82 -2.52
CA ALA A 161 -1.42 -4.44 -3.03
C ALA A 161 -0.29 -3.42 -3.28
N ALA A 162 -0.62 -2.26 -3.86
CA ALA A 162 0.33 -1.16 -4.05
C ALA A 162 0.89 -0.66 -2.71
N LYS A 163 0.05 -0.46 -1.69
CA LYS A 163 0.48 -0.03 -0.36
C LYS A 163 1.36 -1.07 0.33
N ILE A 164 0.95 -2.34 0.30
CA ILE A 164 1.69 -3.46 0.91
C ILE A 164 3.09 -3.56 0.28
N TYR A 165 3.18 -3.53 -1.05
CA TYR A 165 4.47 -3.57 -1.74
C TYR A 165 5.33 -2.33 -1.42
N LYS A 166 4.74 -1.13 -1.36
CA LYS A 166 5.48 0.08 -1.02
C LYS A 166 6.11 0.02 0.39
N THR A 167 5.45 -0.64 1.34
CA THR A 167 5.94 -0.74 2.72
C THR A 167 6.97 -1.85 2.90
N TYR A 168 6.74 -3.03 2.29
CA TYR A 168 7.57 -4.22 2.56
C TYR A 168 8.41 -4.68 1.38
N GLU A 169 8.24 -4.09 0.19
CA GLU A 169 8.95 -4.46 -1.04
C GLU A 169 8.92 -5.99 -1.28
N ASN A 170 10.10 -6.62 -1.35
CA ASN A 170 10.24 -8.05 -1.59
C ASN A 170 9.79 -8.91 -0.40
N ASP A 171 9.68 -8.35 0.80
CA ASP A 171 9.23 -9.04 2.00
C ASP A 171 7.70 -9.08 2.12
N ALA A 172 6.98 -8.40 1.22
CA ALA A 172 5.52 -8.27 1.25
C ALA A 172 4.80 -9.61 1.40
N ILE A 173 5.15 -10.61 0.59
CA ILE A 173 4.51 -11.94 0.65
C ILE A 173 4.79 -12.62 2.00
N ALA A 174 6.03 -12.56 2.48
CA ALA A 174 6.42 -13.18 3.74
C ALA A 174 5.65 -12.56 4.91
N VAL A 175 5.62 -11.23 4.99
CA VAL A 175 4.94 -10.50 6.05
C VAL A 175 3.43 -10.79 6.07
N VAL A 176 2.75 -10.72 4.92
CA VAL A 176 1.29 -10.96 4.88
C VAL A 176 0.91 -12.41 5.11
N THR A 177 1.80 -13.35 4.81
CA THR A 177 1.57 -14.79 5.05
C THR A 177 1.80 -15.14 6.52
N GLU A 178 2.81 -14.55 7.15
CA GLU A 178 3.14 -14.79 8.56
C GLU A 178 2.16 -14.09 9.51
N ASN A 179 1.92 -12.79 9.31
CA ASN A 179 1.01 -12.01 10.13
C ASN A 179 0.42 -10.82 9.34
N PRO A 180 -0.73 -11.00 8.66
CA PRO A 180 -1.37 -9.92 7.91
C PRO A 180 -1.94 -8.81 8.81
N TYR A 181 -2.02 -9.00 10.12
CA TYR A 181 -2.46 -7.93 11.01
C TYR A 181 -1.41 -6.85 11.21
N ARG A 182 -0.14 -7.13 10.88
CA ARG A 182 0.91 -6.09 10.78
C ARG A 182 0.55 -4.98 9.80
N LEU A 183 -0.28 -5.28 8.79
CA LEU A 183 -0.77 -4.28 7.85
C LEU A 183 -1.52 -3.14 8.55
N ALA A 184 -2.22 -3.44 9.65
CA ALA A 184 -2.95 -2.45 10.42
C ALA A 184 -2.05 -1.50 11.23
N ASP A 185 -0.88 -2.00 11.64
CA ASP A 185 0.11 -1.26 12.43
C ASP A 185 1.06 -0.45 11.52
N ASP A 186 1.49 -1.04 10.40
CA ASP A 186 2.57 -0.50 9.57
C ASP A 186 2.09 0.39 8.39
N ILE A 187 0.82 0.31 7.99
CA ILE A 187 0.32 0.94 6.74
C ILE A 187 -0.83 1.91 6.98
N TYR A 188 -0.56 3.19 6.74
CA TYR A 188 -1.60 4.23 6.79
C TYR A 188 -2.77 3.95 5.83
N GLY A 189 -3.98 3.96 6.38
CA GLY A 189 -5.22 3.69 5.66
C GLY A 189 -5.50 2.21 5.40
N ILE A 190 -4.79 1.30 6.07
CA ILE A 190 -5.23 -0.08 6.29
C ILE A 190 -5.45 -0.20 7.80
N GLY A 191 -6.70 -0.26 8.25
CA GLY A 191 -7.02 -0.52 9.66
C GLY A 191 -7.28 -2.02 9.90
N PHE A 192 -7.57 -2.39 11.15
CA PHE A 192 -7.86 -3.78 11.51
C PHE A 192 -8.93 -4.42 10.61
N VAL A 193 -10.06 -3.76 10.36
CA VAL A 193 -11.16 -4.32 9.54
C VAL A 193 -10.67 -4.68 8.13
N THR A 194 -9.86 -3.80 7.53
CA THR A 194 -9.27 -4.05 6.21
C THR A 194 -8.23 -5.15 6.26
N ALA A 195 -7.35 -5.14 7.28
CA ALA A 195 -6.36 -6.19 7.49
C ALA A 195 -7.01 -7.56 7.72
N ASP A 196 -8.10 -7.63 8.48
CA ASP A 196 -8.88 -8.85 8.73
C ASP A 196 -9.53 -9.36 7.44
N THR A 197 -10.06 -8.47 6.61
CA THR A 197 -10.57 -8.82 5.28
C THR A 197 -9.47 -9.41 4.39
N ILE A 198 -8.27 -8.83 4.40
CA ILE A 198 -7.11 -9.35 3.66
C ILE A 198 -6.66 -10.70 4.24
N ALA A 199 -6.60 -10.84 5.57
CA ALA A 199 -6.22 -12.06 6.26
C ALA A 199 -7.16 -13.22 5.90
N GLN A 200 -8.47 -12.99 5.91
CA GLN A 200 -9.47 -14.00 5.51
C GLN A 200 -9.30 -14.44 4.05
N LYS A 201 -9.01 -13.51 3.14
CA LYS A 201 -8.72 -13.81 1.74
C LYS A 201 -7.41 -14.59 1.52
N LEU A 202 -6.43 -14.37 2.41
CA LEU A 202 -5.20 -15.16 2.47
C LEU A 202 -5.41 -16.53 3.14
N GLY A 203 -6.62 -16.81 3.65
CA GLY A 203 -6.98 -18.08 4.29
C GLY A 203 -6.55 -18.19 5.75
N ILE A 204 -6.28 -17.07 6.43
CA ILE A 204 -6.00 -17.06 7.87
C ILE A 204 -7.27 -17.37 8.65
N ASP A 205 -7.13 -18.28 9.62
CA ASP A 205 -8.24 -18.72 10.47
C ASP A 205 -8.75 -17.59 11.38
N LYS A 206 -10.06 -17.59 11.65
CA LYS A 206 -10.69 -16.66 12.60
C LYS A 206 -10.15 -16.83 14.03
N ASP A 207 -9.64 -18.01 14.35
CA ASP A 207 -9.10 -18.33 15.67
C ASP A 207 -7.58 -18.02 15.77
N ALA A 208 -6.99 -17.43 14.72
CA ALA A 208 -5.57 -17.12 14.69
C ALA A 208 -5.18 -16.18 15.86
N PRO A 209 -4.13 -16.50 16.65
CA PRO A 209 -3.73 -15.68 17.80
C PRO A 209 -3.44 -14.22 17.45
N HIS A 210 -2.85 -13.98 16.28
CA HIS A 210 -2.55 -12.62 15.80
C HIS A 210 -3.82 -11.82 15.48
N ARG A 211 -4.90 -12.47 15.03
CA ARG A 211 -6.21 -11.82 14.81
C ARG A 211 -6.79 -11.34 16.13
N VAL A 212 -6.76 -12.19 17.15
CA VAL A 212 -7.27 -11.87 18.48
C VAL A 212 -6.50 -10.69 19.07
N GLN A 213 -5.17 -10.73 19.02
CA GLN A 213 -4.30 -9.66 19.52
C GLN A 213 -4.58 -8.32 18.82
N ALA A 214 -4.61 -8.31 17.49
CA ALA A 214 -4.88 -7.09 16.73
C ALA A 214 -6.32 -6.57 16.93
N GLY A 215 -7.28 -7.47 17.11
CA GLY A 215 -8.67 -7.15 17.40
C GLY A 215 -8.84 -6.46 18.75
N ILE A 216 -8.17 -6.95 19.80
CA ILE A 216 -8.18 -6.32 21.13
C ILE A 216 -7.63 -4.89 21.05
N LYS A 217 -6.48 -4.70 20.38
CA LYS A 217 -5.90 -3.36 20.16
C LYS A 217 -6.86 -2.44 19.43
N TYR A 218 -7.55 -2.95 18.41
CA TYR A 218 -8.53 -2.18 17.66
C TYR A 218 -9.75 -1.78 18.50
N VAL A 219 -10.29 -2.67 19.32
CA VAL A 219 -11.40 -2.34 20.25
C VAL A 219 -10.97 -1.24 21.23
N LEU A 220 -9.77 -1.35 21.80
CA LEU A 220 -9.21 -0.31 22.68
C LEU A 220 -9.02 1.02 21.95
N SER A 221 -8.51 1.00 20.72
CA SER A 221 -8.37 2.21 19.89
C SER A 221 -9.73 2.87 19.63
N GLN A 222 -10.77 2.12 19.31
CA GLN A 222 -12.11 2.69 19.11
C GLN A 222 -12.66 3.31 20.41
N LYS A 223 -12.41 2.68 21.56
CA LYS A 223 -12.81 3.25 22.85
C LYS A 223 -12.03 4.52 23.17
N ALA A 224 -10.76 4.58 22.81
CA ALA A 224 -9.96 5.79 22.91
C ALA A 224 -10.51 6.93 22.04
N ASP A 225 -10.95 6.63 20.81
CA ASP A 225 -11.59 7.60 19.91
C ASP A 225 -12.93 8.12 20.48
N GLU A 226 -13.63 7.33 21.28
CA GLU A 226 -14.83 7.73 22.06
C GLU A 226 -14.50 8.58 23.30
N GLY A 227 -13.21 8.80 23.60
CA GLY A 227 -12.71 9.60 24.72
C GLY A 227 -12.43 8.80 26.00
N HIS A 228 -12.47 7.47 25.94
CA HIS A 228 -12.09 6.63 27.08
C HIS A 228 -10.57 6.50 27.17
N VAL A 229 -10.02 6.64 28.38
CA VAL A 229 -8.59 6.41 28.63
C VAL A 229 -8.28 5.00 29.14
N PHE A 230 -9.33 4.27 29.57
CA PHE A 230 -9.25 2.89 30.04
C PHE A 230 -10.51 2.10 29.68
N GLN A 231 -10.42 0.77 29.79
CA GLN A 231 -11.57 -0.14 29.74
C GLN A 231 -11.52 -1.15 30.89
N HIS A 232 -12.70 -1.51 31.40
CA HIS A 232 -12.81 -2.61 32.35
C HIS A 232 -12.56 -3.94 31.62
N ARG A 233 -11.92 -4.92 32.26
CA ARG A 233 -11.62 -6.20 31.59
C ARG A 233 -12.87 -6.93 31.13
N GLY A 234 -13.92 -6.96 31.96
CA GLY A 234 -15.20 -7.59 31.59
C GLY A 234 -15.79 -6.95 30.34
N GLU A 235 -15.89 -5.62 30.31
CA GLU A 235 -16.41 -4.85 29.18
C GLU A 235 -15.55 -5.02 27.92
N LEU A 236 -14.22 -5.03 28.07
CA LEU A 236 -13.28 -5.25 26.97
C LEU A 236 -13.47 -6.65 26.37
N ILE A 237 -13.58 -7.67 27.22
CA ILE A 237 -13.82 -9.05 26.78
C ILE A 237 -15.14 -9.13 26.02
N GLU A 238 -16.24 -8.62 26.58
CA GLU A 238 -17.56 -8.65 25.92
C GLU A 238 -17.55 -7.94 24.56
N ALA A 239 -16.91 -6.77 24.46
CA ALA A 239 -16.75 -6.03 23.22
C ALA A 239 -15.93 -6.82 22.19
N CYS A 240 -14.81 -7.43 22.61
CA CYS A 240 -13.97 -8.25 21.75
C CYS A 240 -14.67 -9.54 21.29
N GLN A 241 -15.44 -10.19 22.16
CA GLN A 241 -16.21 -11.39 21.80
C GLN A 241 -17.21 -11.10 20.69
N THR A 242 -17.94 -10.00 20.82
CA THR A 242 -18.95 -9.57 19.84
C THR A 242 -18.30 -9.26 18.50
N MET A 243 -17.18 -8.53 18.52
CA MET A 243 -16.50 -8.10 17.29
C MET A 243 -15.74 -9.23 16.59
N LEU A 244 -15.03 -10.06 17.36
CA LEU A 244 -14.14 -11.09 16.82
C LEU A 244 -14.85 -12.42 16.60
N GLU A 245 -16.04 -12.61 17.17
CA GLU A 245 -16.76 -13.89 17.20
C GLU A 245 -15.88 -14.99 17.83
N GLN A 246 -15.36 -14.70 19.02
CA GLN A 246 -14.41 -15.57 19.74
C GLN A 246 -14.86 -15.85 21.17
N GLU A 247 -14.42 -16.99 21.70
CA GLU A 247 -14.68 -17.38 23.09
C GLU A 247 -13.92 -16.48 24.08
N PRO A 248 -14.46 -16.20 25.27
CA PRO A 248 -13.81 -15.34 26.26
C PRO A 248 -12.38 -15.79 26.57
N GLN A 249 -12.16 -17.11 26.65
CA GLN A 249 -10.86 -17.70 26.97
C GLN A 249 -9.78 -17.40 25.92
N ALA A 250 -10.17 -17.27 24.65
CA ALA A 250 -9.23 -16.88 23.58
C ALA A 250 -8.85 -15.41 23.71
N ILE A 251 -9.84 -14.55 24.00
CA ILE A 251 -9.61 -13.12 24.26
C ILE A 251 -8.71 -12.91 25.48
N GLU A 252 -8.96 -13.62 26.59
CA GLU A 252 -8.14 -13.53 27.81
C GLU A 252 -6.69 -13.91 27.56
N LYS A 253 -6.44 -14.99 26.80
CA LYS A 253 -5.08 -15.36 26.38
C LYS A 253 -4.45 -14.28 25.51
N GLY A 254 -5.21 -13.69 24.59
CA GLY A 254 -4.76 -12.58 23.76
C GLY A 254 -4.34 -11.37 24.58
N ILE A 255 -5.16 -10.98 25.56
CA ILE A 255 -4.85 -9.89 26.50
C ILE A 255 -3.57 -10.20 27.28
N HIS A 256 -3.43 -11.42 27.81
CA HIS A 256 -2.23 -11.83 28.54
C HIS A 256 -0.96 -11.65 27.72
N VAL A 257 -0.96 -12.12 26.46
CA VAL A 257 0.18 -11.95 25.55
C VAL A 257 0.48 -10.48 25.25
N LEU A 258 -0.54 -9.63 25.10
CA LEU A 258 -0.33 -8.20 24.86
C LEU A 258 0.27 -7.48 26.08
N ILE A 259 -0.01 -7.95 27.29
CA ILE A 259 0.62 -7.43 28.51
C ILE A 259 2.07 -7.87 28.61
N GLU A 260 2.37 -9.14 28.33
CA GLU A 260 3.75 -9.63 28.32
C GLU A 260 4.62 -8.88 27.30
N LYS A 261 4.01 -8.37 26.22
CA LYS A 261 4.66 -7.54 25.20
C LYS A 261 4.66 -6.04 25.52
N GLU A 262 4.05 -5.62 26.63
CA GLU A 262 3.87 -4.21 27.01
C GLU A 262 3.09 -3.38 25.96
N GLU A 263 2.31 -4.04 25.08
CA GLU A 263 1.41 -3.36 24.13
C GLU A 263 0.13 -2.89 24.84
N ILE A 264 -0.24 -3.55 25.94
CA ILE A 264 -1.29 -3.16 26.88
C ILE A 264 -0.72 -3.25 28.30
N MET A 265 -1.04 -2.29 29.13
CA MET A 265 -0.67 -2.15 30.53
C MET A 265 -1.84 -2.49 31.46
N VAL A 266 -1.55 -3.08 32.62
CA VAL A 266 -2.45 -3.02 33.77
C VAL A 266 -1.94 -1.92 34.67
N PRO A 267 -2.60 -0.76 34.75
CA PRO A 267 -2.20 0.24 35.70
C PRO A 267 -2.52 -0.26 37.11
N ASP A 268 -1.52 -0.24 37.99
CA ASP A 268 -1.67 -0.55 39.41
C ASP A 268 -2.28 0.67 40.12
N PHE A 269 -3.58 0.87 39.90
CA PHE A 269 -4.33 1.84 40.69
C PHE A 269 -4.73 1.16 41.99
N ALA A 270 -3.92 1.38 43.03
CA ALA A 270 -4.44 1.31 44.39
C ALA A 270 -5.56 2.36 44.49
N ASP A 271 -6.79 1.91 44.29
CA ASP A 271 -7.98 2.76 44.19
C ASP A 271 -8.11 3.68 45.42
N PRO A 272 -7.89 5.00 45.29
CA PRO A 272 -8.05 5.93 46.42
C PRO A 272 -9.53 6.18 46.75
N LEU A 273 -10.46 5.77 45.88
CA LEU A 273 -11.90 6.02 45.98
C LEU A 273 -12.68 4.78 46.45
N HIS A 274 -12.05 3.59 46.45
CA HIS A 274 -12.55 2.37 47.09
C HIS A 274 -11.65 1.90 48.25
N THR A 275 -11.26 2.84 49.13
CA THR A 275 -10.96 2.45 50.52
C THR A 275 -12.29 2.31 51.25
N ASP A 276 -13.00 1.20 51.02
CA ASP A 276 -14.21 0.90 51.78
C ASP A 276 -13.83 0.72 53.25
N ALA A 277 -14.19 1.72 54.06
CA ALA A 277 -14.54 1.49 55.45
C ALA A 277 -15.83 0.66 55.48
N GLU A 278 -15.72 -0.64 55.19
CA GLU A 278 -15.88 -1.71 56.19
C GLU A 278 -16.05 -3.09 55.51
N SER A 279 -15.09 -3.97 55.82
CA SER A 279 -15.19 -5.44 55.86
C SER A 279 -15.20 -6.24 54.55
N VAL A 280 -13.98 -6.52 54.08
CA VAL A 280 -13.41 -7.86 53.71
C VAL A 280 -14.43 -8.96 53.33
N VAL A 281 -14.46 -9.34 52.05
CA VAL A 281 -14.02 -10.65 51.46
C VAL A 281 -14.62 -10.78 50.05
N GLY A 282 -13.75 -10.82 49.03
CA GLY A 282 -13.92 -11.64 47.82
C GLY A 282 -14.67 -11.03 46.61
N GLU A 283 -13.91 -10.58 45.60
CA GLU A 283 -13.92 -11.07 44.21
C GLU A 283 -13.22 -10.04 43.28
N THR A 284 -12.07 -10.44 42.74
CA THR A 284 -11.15 -9.62 41.95
C THR A 284 -11.64 -9.50 40.51
N GLN A 285 -11.88 -8.29 40.01
CA GLN A 285 -12.09 -8.00 38.58
C GLN A 285 -10.98 -7.08 38.04
N ASP A 286 -10.09 -7.66 37.24
CA ASP A 286 -8.94 -7.01 36.59
C ASP A 286 -9.38 -5.92 35.55
N ARG A 287 -8.49 -5.00 35.16
CA ARG A 287 -8.67 -3.99 34.08
C ARG A 287 -7.35 -3.73 33.32
N TYR A 288 -7.41 -3.23 32.08
CA TYR A 288 -6.25 -3.00 31.19
C TYR A 288 -6.33 -1.65 30.41
N GLU A 289 -5.20 -0.95 30.18
CA GLU A 289 -4.99 0.34 29.47
C GLU A 289 -3.80 0.27 28.47
N THR A 290 -3.77 0.99 27.34
CA THR A 290 -2.57 1.06 26.46
C THR A 290 -1.71 2.29 26.74
N SER A 291 -0.37 2.15 26.78
CA SER A 291 0.56 3.27 26.98
C SER A 291 0.74 4.11 25.71
N GLY A 292 0.29 5.37 25.72
CA GLY A 292 0.61 6.37 24.70
C GLY A 292 1.46 7.51 25.25
N GLN A 293 2.62 7.77 24.63
CA GLN A 293 3.34 9.04 24.78
C GLN A 293 2.77 10.13 23.84
N PRO A 294 2.79 11.42 24.25
CA PRO A 294 2.16 12.50 23.49
C PRO A 294 3.09 13.08 22.39
N SER A 295 2.55 13.21 21.18
CA SER A 295 3.17 13.92 20.07
C SER A 295 3.12 15.43 20.28
N VAL A 296 4.29 16.08 20.35
CA VAL A 296 4.46 17.53 20.51
C VAL A 296 4.02 18.26 19.24
N VAL A 297 2.95 19.05 19.32
CA VAL A 297 2.59 20.06 18.31
C VAL A 297 3.25 21.39 18.68
N ASN A 298 4.09 21.87 17.77
CA ASN A 298 4.89 23.09 17.89
C ASN A 298 4.01 24.36 17.81
N ARG A 299 4.08 25.23 18.83
CA ARG A 299 3.41 26.55 18.92
C ARG A 299 4.49 27.64 18.96
N GLN A 300 4.67 28.37 17.86
CA GLN A 300 5.39 29.65 17.73
C GLN A 300 4.88 30.27 16.42
N GLN A 301 4.34 31.48 16.26
CA GLN A 301 4.32 32.73 17.03
C GLN A 301 3.04 33.50 16.65
N GLU A 302 2.32 34.04 17.63
CA GLU A 302 1.51 35.26 17.47
C GLU A 302 1.93 36.21 18.59
N THR A 303 2.47 37.37 18.23
CA THR A 303 2.61 38.50 19.14
C THR A 303 2.10 39.73 18.40
N LEU A 304 0.88 40.14 18.77
CA LEU A 304 0.30 41.44 18.48
C LEU A 304 1.04 42.52 19.27
N VAL A 305 1.46 43.60 18.60
CA VAL A 305 1.45 44.96 19.17
C VAL A 305 1.16 45.97 18.05
N THR A 306 -0.12 46.37 17.98
CA THR A 306 -0.67 47.73 17.77
C THR A 306 0.09 48.79 16.96
N GLY A 307 -0.52 49.20 15.83
CA GLY A 307 -1.00 50.56 15.54
C GLY A 307 -0.04 51.75 15.55
N THR A 308 0.00 52.53 14.46
CA THR A 308 -0.63 53.88 14.33
C THR A 308 -0.31 54.45 12.93
N GLU A 309 -1.29 55.12 12.34
CA GLU A 309 -1.27 55.88 11.09
C GLU A 309 -0.14 56.91 10.98
N HIS A 310 0.43 57.10 9.78
CA HIS A 310 0.44 58.44 9.16
C HIS A 310 0.75 58.42 7.65
N VAL A 311 0.03 59.31 7.00
CA VAL A 311 0.08 59.74 5.60
C VAL A 311 1.31 60.63 5.38
N ASP A 312 2.04 60.46 4.28
CA ASP A 312 2.27 61.49 3.25
C ASP A 312 3.36 61.10 2.23
N ASP A 313 3.00 61.31 0.96
CA ASP A 313 3.76 61.92 -0.14
C ASP A 313 5.31 61.87 -0.14
N THR A 314 5.90 61.26 -1.19
CA THR A 314 6.65 61.99 -2.24
C THR A 314 7.36 61.03 -3.23
N SER A 315 7.00 61.17 -4.51
CA SER A 315 7.88 61.48 -5.66
C SER A 315 9.21 60.73 -5.92
N SER A 316 9.40 60.43 -7.21
CA SER A 316 10.66 60.26 -7.99
C SER A 316 11.32 58.87 -7.98
N ALA A 317 11.23 58.10 -9.07
CA ALA A 317 11.97 58.20 -10.34
C ALA A 317 13.31 57.44 -10.31
N GLU A 318 13.46 56.44 -11.18
CA GLU A 318 14.44 56.40 -12.29
C GLU A 318 14.75 54.97 -12.74
N SER A 319 14.68 54.80 -14.07
CA SER A 319 15.33 53.81 -14.96
C SER A 319 14.84 52.36 -14.98
#